data_AF-A0A1F7P779-F1
#
_entry.id   AF-A0A1F7P779-F1
#
_cell.length_a   1.000
_cell.length_b   1.000
_cell.length_c   1.000
_cell.angle_alpha   90.00
_cell.angle_beta   90.00
_cell.angle_gamma   90.00
#
_symmetry.space_group_name_H-M   'P 1'
#
loop_
_entity.id
_entity.type
_entity.pdbx_description
1 polymer ?
#
loop_
_entity_poly.entity_id
_entity_poly.type
_entity_poly.pdbx_seq_one_letter_code
_entity_poly.pdbx_strand_id
1 'polypeptide(L)'
;MAKRSRKPETRGVSRRGGLAVASAAAVVVAAVVGWFAYRAVADLPGVRLPDQGNLHVATETSPHEPYNSDPPTSGPHLPHIAPWGVHTRPIPRELQVHNLEDGGVVVQYSCDCPDVVEKLGAIVRRYDRQVILAPYPGMASRIALTAWTRIDTMNELDEARVVRFVETYRGIDHHR
;
A
#
# COMPACT_ATOMS: atom_id res chain seq x y z
N MET A 1 -68.76 -52.89 -23.09
CA MET A 1 -67.50 -52.61 -23.81
C MET A 1 -66.85 -51.35 -23.22
N ALA A 2 -65.64 -51.48 -22.67
CA ALA A 2 -65.04 -50.52 -21.75
C ALA A 2 -64.37 -49.32 -22.46
N LYS A 3 -64.60 -48.10 -21.94
CA LYS A 3 -63.98 -46.85 -22.40
C LYS A 3 -62.58 -46.74 -21.76
N ARG A 4 -61.52 -46.94 -22.55
CA ARG A 4 -60.13 -46.72 -22.09
C ARG A 4 -59.86 -45.21 -22.00
N SER A 5 -59.73 -44.70 -20.78
CA SER A 5 -59.19 -43.36 -20.50
C SER A 5 -57.66 -43.39 -20.62
N ARG A 6 -57.09 -42.57 -21.52
CA ARG A 6 -55.65 -42.32 -21.59
C ARG A 6 -55.30 -41.15 -20.67
N LYS A 7 -54.47 -41.40 -19.65
CA LYS A 7 -53.83 -40.34 -18.85
C LYS A 7 -52.79 -39.61 -19.71
N PRO A 8 -52.62 -38.28 -19.56
CA PRO A 8 -51.54 -37.56 -20.21
C PRO A 8 -50.23 -37.83 -19.47
N GLU A 9 -49.22 -38.25 -20.23
CA GLU A 9 -47.83 -38.32 -19.77
C GLU A 9 -47.27 -36.90 -19.63
N THR A 10 -47.01 -36.47 -18.41
CA THR A 10 -46.29 -35.23 -18.14
C THR A 10 -44.80 -35.47 -18.43
N ARG A 11 -44.30 -34.92 -19.54
CA ARG A 11 -42.85 -34.83 -19.81
C ARG A 11 -42.20 -33.95 -18.75
N GLY A 12 -41.61 -34.59 -17.74
CA GLY A 12 -40.76 -33.93 -16.76
C GLY A 12 -39.51 -33.38 -17.44
N VAL A 13 -39.46 -32.07 -17.69
CA VAL A 13 -38.24 -31.38 -18.09
C VAL A 13 -37.21 -31.60 -16.97
N SER A 14 -36.10 -32.27 -17.30
CA SER A 14 -35.11 -32.68 -16.31
C SER A 14 -34.46 -31.43 -15.68
N ARG A 15 -34.77 -31.15 -14.41
CA ARG A 15 -34.14 -30.09 -13.59
C ARG A 15 -32.61 -30.25 -13.42
N ARG A 16 -32.05 -31.39 -13.85
CA ARG A 16 -30.63 -31.74 -13.71
C ARG A 16 -29.69 -30.88 -14.57
N GLY A 17 -30.14 -30.38 -15.73
CA GLY A 17 -29.33 -29.51 -16.59
C GLY A 17 -29.10 -28.11 -16.03
N GLY A 18 -30.06 -27.54 -15.31
CA GLY A 18 -29.96 -26.19 -14.74
C GLY A 18 -28.98 -26.08 -13.57
N LEU A 19 -28.88 -27.13 -12.73
CA LEU A 19 -27.96 -27.14 -11.59
C LEU A 19 -26.48 -27.26 -12.01
N ALA A 20 -26.18 -28.06 -13.05
CA ALA A 20 -24.81 -28.23 -13.54
C ALA A 20 -24.27 -26.97 -14.23
N VAL A 21 -25.12 -26.27 -15.00
CA VAL A 21 -24.75 -24.99 -15.64
C VAL A 21 -24.63 -23.87 -14.60
N ALA A 22 -25.52 -23.80 -13.61
CA ALA A 22 -25.44 -22.80 -12.54
C ALA A 22 -24.18 -22.97 -11.68
N SER A 23 -23.74 -24.21 -11.43
CA SER A 23 -22.50 -24.48 -10.68
C SER A 23 -21.24 -24.17 -11.50
N ALA A 24 -21.21 -24.48 -12.79
CA ALA A 24 -20.10 -24.07 -13.66
C ALA A 24 -19.98 -22.54 -13.79
N ALA A 25 -21.11 -21.84 -13.94
CA ALA A 25 -21.13 -20.37 -13.96
C ALA A 25 -20.64 -19.77 -12.64
N ALA A 26 -21.04 -20.32 -11.49
CA ALA A 26 -20.58 -19.88 -10.18
C ALA A 26 -19.06 -20.09 -10.00
N VAL A 27 -18.50 -21.20 -10.47
CA VAL A 27 -17.05 -21.46 -10.43
C VAL A 27 -16.29 -20.47 -11.32
N VAL A 28 -16.78 -20.18 -12.53
CA VAL A 28 -16.17 -19.19 -13.43
C VAL A 28 -16.22 -17.79 -12.80
N VAL A 29 -17.36 -17.38 -12.23
CA VAL A 29 -17.48 -16.09 -11.53
C VAL A 29 -16.51 -16.02 -10.36
N ALA A 30 -16.42 -17.07 -9.53
CA ALA A 30 -15.48 -17.12 -8.41
C ALA A 30 -14.01 -17.05 -8.88
N ALA A 31 -13.67 -17.73 -9.98
CA ALA A 31 -12.34 -17.67 -10.57
C ALA A 31 -12.00 -16.27 -11.12
N VAL A 32 -12.96 -15.62 -11.79
CA VAL A 32 -12.79 -14.26 -12.32
C VAL A 32 -12.64 -13.26 -11.18
N VAL A 33 -13.51 -13.31 -10.16
CA VAL A 33 -13.41 -12.45 -8.96
C VAL A 33 -12.08 -12.69 -8.24
N GLY A 34 -11.70 -13.96 -8.04
CA GLY A 34 -10.43 -14.33 -7.44
C GLY A 34 -9.23 -13.81 -8.22
N TRP A 35 -9.28 -13.85 -9.56
CA TRP A 35 -8.22 -13.30 -10.42
C TRP A 35 -8.11 -11.78 -10.29
N PHE A 36 -9.22 -11.05 -10.35
CA PHE A 36 -9.19 -9.58 -10.18
C PHE A 36 -8.72 -9.19 -8.78
N ALA A 37 -9.15 -9.90 -7.74
CA ALA A 37 -8.66 -9.69 -6.37
C ALA A 37 -7.16 -9.96 -6.26
N TYR A 38 -6.67 -11.08 -6.81
CA TYR A 38 -5.25 -11.41 -6.84
C TYR A 38 -4.43 -10.33 -7.56
N ARG A 39 -4.90 -9.87 -8.73
CA ARG A 39 -4.23 -8.82 -9.50
C ARG A 39 -4.17 -7.49 -8.75
N ALA A 40 -5.25 -7.11 -8.04
CA ALA A 40 -5.27 -5.88 -7.26
C ALA A 40 -4.21 -5.90 -6.13
N VAL A 41 -4.03 -7.05 -5.46
CA VAL A 41 -3.03 -7.18 -4.39
C VAL A 41 -1.61 -7.32 -4.93
N ALA A 42 -1.44 -8.06 -6.03
CA ALA A 42 -0.13 -8.29 -6.66
C ALA A 42 0.47 -7.01 -7.28
N ASP A 43 -0.36 -6.00 -7.56
CA ASP A 43 0.07 -4.77 -8.22
C ASP A 43 0.41 -3.63 -7.26
N LEU A 44 0.28 -3.81 -5.94
CA LEU A 44 0.55 -2.72 -4.97
C LEU A 44 1.99 -2.18 -5.13
N PRO A 45 2.18 -0.84 -5.13
CA PRO A 45 3.50 -0.24 -5.35
C PRO A 45 4.45 -0.54 -4.19
N GLY A 46 5.73 -0.70 -4.51
CA GLY A 46 6.79 -0.95 -3.52
C GLY A 46 6.82 -2.35 -2.94
N VAL A 47 7.93 -2.66 -2.29
CA VAL A 47 8.20 -3.91 -1.59
C VAL A 47 7.55 -3.88 -0.22
N ARG A 48 6.90 -4.98 0.18
CA ARG A 48 6.39 -5.16 1.54
C ARG A 48 7.48 -5.76 2.43
N LEU A 49 7.69 -5.16 3.59
CA LEU A 49 8.65 -5.59 4.59
C LEU A 49 7.93 -6.16 5.83
N PRO A 50 8.60 -6.98 6.65
CA PRO A 50 8.08 -7.40 7.94
C PRO A 50 7.79 -6.21 8.85
N ASP A 51 6.65 -6.25 9.54
CA ASP A 51 6.25 -5.26 10.54
C ASP A 51 7.10 -5.42 11.80
N GLN A 52 7.81 -4.36 12.20
CA GLN A 52 8.63 -4.32 13.42
C GLN A 52 7.88 -3.78 14.65
N GLY A 53 6.56 -3.57 14.55
CA GLY A 53 5.71 -3.08 15.64
C GLY A 53 5.80 -1.57 15.84
N ASN A 54 5.15 -1.07 16.90
CA ASN A 54 4.97 0.35 17.20
C ASN A 54 5.48 0.74 18.61
N LEU A 55 6.66 0.24 18.97
CA LEU A 55 7.25 0.60 20.26
C LEU A 55 7.61 2.09 20.30
N HIS A 56 7.00 2.84 21.21
CA HIS A 56 7.44 4.21 21.47
C HIS A 56 8.73 4.25 22.29
N VAL A 57 9.73 4.98 21.78
CA VAL A 57 10.99 5.27 22.46
C VAL A 57 11.01 6.69 23.03
N ALA A 58 11.74 6.91 24.12
CA ALA A 58 11.74 8.19 24.81
C ALA A 58 12.48 9.31 24.05
N THR A 59 13.55 8.95 23.33
CA THR A 59 14.43 9.88 22.62
C THR A 59 14.94 9.25 21.32
N GLU A 60 15.43 10.08 20.39
CA GLU A 60 16.07 9.64 19.12
C GLU A 60 17.29 8.72 19.35
N THR A 61 17.91 8.81 20.53
CA THR A 61 19.10 8.04 20.90
C THR A 61 18.81 6.88 21.85
N SER A 62 17.54 6.64 22.16
CA SER A 62 17.13 5.51 22.99
C SER A 62 17.52 4.19 22.32
N PRO A 63 18.16 3.23 23.01
CA PRO A 63 18.50 1.94 22.41
C PRO A 63 17.24 1.18 21.98
N HIS A 64 17.25 0.64 20.77
CA HIS A 64 16.19 -0.21 20.25
C HIS A 64 16.73 -1.19 19.20
N GLU A 65 15.92 -2.19 18.85
CA GLU A 65 16.27 -3.13 17.79
C GLU A 65 16.48 -2.41 16.45
N PRO A 66 17.48 -2.80 15.64
CA PRO A 66 17.73 -2.15 14.35
C PRO A 66 16.54 -2.24 13.40
N TYR A 67 16.36 -1.22 12.58
CA TYR A 67 15.38 -1.25 11.50
C TYR A 67 15.76 -2.28 10.42
N ASN A 68 14.75 -2.92 9.83
CA ASN A 68 14.92 -3.92 8.77
C ASN A 68 14.98 -3.31 7.36
N SER A 69 14.89 -1.99 7.25
CA SER A 69 15.03 -1.22 6.00
C SER A 69 15.69 0.12 6.24
N ASP A 70 16.26 0.68 5.16
CA ASP A 70 16.86 2.01 5.16
C ASP A 70 16.41 2.75 3.88
N PRO A 71 15.51 3.76 3.96
CA PRO A 71 14.92 4.33 5.19
C PRO A 71 13.96 3.37 5.93
N PRO A 72 13.70 3.60 7.24
CA PRO A 72 12.85 2.72 8.03
C PRO A 72 11.37 2.84 7.61
N THR A 73 10.64 1.71 7.71
CA THR A 73 9.22 1.62 7.32
C THR A 73 8.29 1.19 8.46
N SER A 74 8.82 0.74 9.59
CA SER A 74 8.08 0.38 10.81
C SER A 74 9.08 0.24 11.96
N GLY A 75 8.60 -0.03 13.17
CA GLY A 75 9.44 -0.33 14.32
C GLY A 75 9.49 0.80 15.34
N PRO A 76 10.48 0.77 16.25
CA PRO A 76 10.57 1.71 17.36
C PRO A 76 10.66 3.17 16.90
N HIS A 77 9.94 4.10 17.52
CA HIS A 77 9.84 5.49 17.06
C HIS A 77 9.41 6.46 18.17
N LEU A 78 9.53 7.77 17.96
CA LEU A 78 9.19 8.80 18.96
C LEU A 78 7.68 8.93 19.16
N PRO A 79 7.16 9.38 20.31
CA PRO A 79 5.71 9.52 20.56
C PRO A 79 5.06 10.76 19.91
N HIS A 80 5.73 11.36 18.93
CA HIS A 80 5.26 12.55 18.23
C HIS A 80 5.75 12.51 16.78
N ILE A 81 5.10 13.29 15.91
CA ILE A 81 5.38 13.34 14.48
C ILE A 81 6.23 14.55 14.08
N ALA A 82 6.92 14.43 12.95
CA ALA A 82 7.41 15.60 12.23
C ALA A 82 6.24 16.38 11.59
N PRO A 83 6.39 17.70 11.40
CA PRO A 83 5.44 18.48 10.60
C PRO A 83 5.23 17.89 9.20
N TRP A 84 4.00 17.90 8.69
CA TRP A 84 3.74 17.50 7.30
C TRP A 84 4.33 18.51 6.30
N GLY A 85 4.55 18.07 5.06
CA GLY A 85 5.00 18.92 3.96
C GLY A 85 6.50 18.84 3.65
N VAL A 86 7.05 19.93 3.11
CA VAL A 86 8.42 19.96 2.58
C VAL A 86 9.41 20.40 3.65
N HIS A 87 10.46 19.59 3.84
CA HIS A 87 11.58 19.84 4.73
C HIS A 87 12.87 20.01 3.94
N THR A 88 13.70 20.95 4.37
CA THR A 88 15.02 21.24 3.79
C THR A 88 16.17 20.62 4.57
N ARG A 89 15.87 19.95 5.70
CA ARG A 89 16.84 19.26 6.56
C ARG A 89 16.40 17.81 6.76
N PRO A 90 17.35 16.89 6.98
CA PRO A 90 17.00 15.51 7.29
C PRO A 90 16.13 15.43 8.53
N ILE A 91 15.16 14.51 8.51
CA ILE A 91 14.30 14.20 9.65
C ILE A 91 14.90 12.95 10.33
N PRO A 92 15.00 12.93 11.67
CA PRO A 92 15.41 11.74 12.41
C PRO A 92 14.56 10.52 12.05
N ARG A 93 15.20 9.35 12.00
CA ARG A 93 14.56 8.08 11.60
C ARG A 93 13.37 7.75 12.50
N GLU A 94 13.57 7.87 13.80
CA GLU A 94 12.59 7.60 14.85
C GLU A 94 11.43 8.59 14.78
N LEU A 95 11.64 9.81 14.27
CA LEU A 95 10.60 10.81 14.12
C LEU A 95 9.74 10.54 12.87
N GLN A 96 10.38 10.22 11.73
CA GLN A 96 9.65 9.94 10.49
C GLN A 96 8.83 8.64 10.56
N VAL A 97 9.23 7.64 11.36
CA VAL A 97 8.49 6.38 11.48
C VAL A 97 7.12 6.59 12.14
N HIS A 98 6.99 7.52 13.11
CA HIS A 98 5.67 7.85 13.66
C HIS A 98 4.76 8.47 12.59
N ASN A 99 5.29 9.35 11.71
CA ASN A 99 4.50 9.82 10.58
C ASN A 99 3.99 8.67 9.71
N LEU A 100 4.76 7.58 9.54
CA LEU A 100 4.31 6.39 8.80
C LEU A 100 3.23 5.62 9.55
N GLU A 101 3.30 5.53 10.89
CA GLU A 101 2.24 4.92 11.71
C GLU A 101 0.92 5.69 11.55
N ASP A 102 0.99 7.03 11.52
CA ASP A 102 -0.15 7.96 11.30
C ASP A 102 -0.68 7.98 9.84
N GLY A 103 -0.34 6.96 9.05
CA GLY A 103 -0.72 6.83 7.64
C GLY A 103 -0.05 7.86 6.74
N GLY A 104 1.15 8.31 7.12
CA GLY A 104 1.97 9.18 6.31
C GLY A 104 2.75 8.44 5.22
N VAL A 105 3.10 9.19 4.18
CA VAL A 105 4.06 8.80 3.16
C VAL A 105 5.24 9.77 3.20
N VAL A 106 6.46 9.24 3.33
CA VAL A 106 7.67 10.05 3.32
C VAL A 106 8.39 9.84 1.99
N VAL A 107 8.57 10.93 1.26
CA VAL A 107 9.33 11.02 0.01
C VAL A 107 10.73 11.53 0.36
N GLN A 108 11.75 10.74 0.06
CA GLN A 108 13.12 11.04 0.42
C GLN A 108 14.04 11.08 -0.79
N TYR A 109 15.06 11.93 -0.74
CA TYR A 109 16.06 12.06 -1.80
C TYR A 109 17.49 12.11 -1.23
N SER A 110 18.44 11.55 -1.98
CA SER A 110 19.86 11.52 -1.65
C SER A 110 20.71 11.90 -2.87
N CYS A 111 20.55 13.14 -3.33
CA CYS A 111 21.30 13.68 -4.45
C CYS A 111 21.42 15.21 -4.41
N ASP A 112 22.40 15.73 -5.13
CA ASP A 112 22.43 17.13 -5.57
C ASP A 112 21.68 17.23 -6.90
N CYS A 113 20.39 17.58 -6.83
CA CYS A 113 19.41 17.36 -7.91
C CYS A 113 18.23 18.33 -7.78
N PRO A 114 18.46 19.64 -7.86
CA PRO A 114 17.45 20.65 -7.55
C PRO A 114 16.19 20.54 -8.42
N ASP A 115 16.33 20.10 -9.68
CA ASP A 115 15.21 19.85 -10.61
C ASP A 115 14.30 18.71 -10.15
N VAL A 116 14.89 17.61 -9.66
CA VAL A 116 14.16 16.47 -9.09
C VAL A 116 13.47 16.89 -7.79
N VAL A 117 14.18 17.61 -6.92
CA VAL A 117 13.65 18.08 -5.63
C VAL A 117 12.50 19.06 -5.84
N GLU A 118 12.59 19.95 -6.82
CA GLU A 118 11.51 20.88 -7.17
C GLU A 118 10.26 20.13 -7.62
N LYS A 119 10.40 19.16 -8.52
CA LYS A 119 9.28 18.32 -8.99
C LYS A 119 8.65 17.55 -7.84
N LEU A 120 9.45 16.83 -7.04
CA LEU A 120 8.97 16.13 -5.85
C LEU A 120 8.25 17.10 -4.88
N GLY A 121 8.79 18.30 -4.69
CA GLY A 121 8.16 19.34 -3.88
C GLY A 121 6.82 19.79 -4.45
N ALA A 122 6.70 19.92 -5.76
CA ALA A 122 5.42 20.21 -6.41
C ALA A 122 4.42 19.07 -6.21
N ILE A 123 4.88 17.80 -6.21
CA ILE A 123 4.02 16.65 -5.86
C ILE A 123 3.51 16.78 -4.43
N VAL A 124 4.40 16.91 -3.46
CA VAL A 124 4.05 16.91 -2.03
C VAL A 124 3.14 18.07 -1.66
N ARG A 125 3.31 19.26 -2.26
CA ARG A 125 2.44 20.43 -2.01
C ARG A 125 0.99 20.26 -2.47
N ARG A 126 0.66 19.20 -3.22
CA ARG A 126 -0.74 18.85 -3.54
C ARG A 126 -1.51 18.32 -2.32
N TYR A 127 -0.79 17.95 -1.26
CA TYR A 127 -1.35 17.34 -0.05
C TYR A 127 -1.15 18.29 1.13
N ASP A 128 -2.24 18.57 1.85
CA ASP A 128 -2.28 19.40 3.04
C ASP A 128 -1.70 18.69 4.28
N ARG A 129 -1.78 17.36 4.32
CA ARG A 129 -1.28 16.47 5.37
C ARG A 129 -0.82 15.12 4.82
N GLN A 130 -0.23 14.29 5.68
CA GLN A 130 0.13 12.88 5.42
C GLN A 130 1.22 12.65 4.37
N VAL A 131 1.85 13.69 3.84
CA VAL A 131 2.96 13.55 2.89
C VAL A 131 4.10 14.45 3.31
N ILE A 132 5.31 13.89 3.34
CA ILE A 132 6.56 14.60 3.65
C ILE A 132 7.50 14.51 2.45
N LEU A 133 8.25 15.59 2.19
CA LEU A 133 9.48 15.55 1.40
C LEU A 133 10.65 15.93 2.31
N ALA A 134 11.70 15.12 2.37
CA ALA A 134 12.90 15.45 3.14
C ALA A 134 14.18 14.87 2.50
N PRO A 135 15.35 15.55 2.63
CA PRO A 135 16.62 14.94 2.26
C PRO A 135 16.95 13.77 3.21
N TYR A 136 17.58 12.72 2.66
CA TYR A 136 18.06 11.57 3.42
C TYR A 136 19.47 11.18 2.94
N PRO A 137 20.53 11.83 3.46
CA PRO A 137 21.90 11.61 2.98
C PRO A 137 22.38 10.17 3.22
N GLY A 138 23.08 9.62 2.22
CA GLY A 138 23.67 8.28 2.32
C GLY A 138 22.75 7.14 1.89
N MET A 139 21.54 7.45 1.40
CA MET A 139 20.65 6.46 0.78
C MET A 139 21.30 5.86 -0.48
N ALA A 140 21.14 4.54 -0.67
CA ALA A 140 21.68 3.84 -1.83
C ALA A 140 21.00 4.26 -3.16
N SER A 141 19.70 4.54 -3.12
CA SER A 141 18.96 5.07 -4.26
C SER A 141 18.89 6.59 -4.24
N ARG A 142 18.63 7.18 -5.41
CA ARG A 142 18.44 8.63 -5.53
C ARG A 142 17.16 9.11 -4.84
N ILE A 143 16.09 8.31 -4.89
CA ILE A 143 14.77 8.57 -4.32
C ILE A 143 14.30 7.31 -3.58
N ALA A 144 13.62 7.50 -2.44
CA ALA A 144 12.85 6.45 -1.77
C ALA A 144 11.49 6.99 -1.33
N LEU A 145 10.49 6.13 -1.39
CA LEU A 145 9.13 6.37 -0.91
C LEU A 145 8.87 5.36 0.20
N THR A 146 8.52 5.83 1.39
CA THR A 146 8.16 4.96 2.51
C THR A 146 6.74 5.22 2.98
N ALA A 147 6.04 4.12 3.25
CA ALA A 147 4.80 4.05 4.02
C ALA A 147 4.95 2.91 5.04
N TRP A 148 4.01 2.75 5.97
CA TRP A 148 4.12 1.67 6.95
C TRP A 148 4.31 0.30 6.28
N THR A 149 5.40 -0.39 6.60
CA THR A 149 5.82 -1.69 6.01
C THR A 149 6.06 -1.69 4.49
N ARG A 150 6.19 -0.54 3.85
CA ARG A 150 6.29 -0.40 2.39
C ARG A 150 7.41 0.54 1.99
N ILE A 151 8.27 0.08 1.08
CA ILE A 151 9.34 0.89 0.50
C ILE A 151 9.34 0.78 -1.01
N ASP A 152 9.54 1.90 -1.70
CA ASP A 152 9.80 1.92 -3.13
C ASP A 152 10.99 2.83 -3.46
N THR A 153 12.03 2.27 -4.08
CA THR A 153 13.28 2.98 -4.38
C THR A 153 13.48 3.14 -5.88
N MET A 154 13.98 4.30 -6.31
CA MET A 154 14.26 4.58 -7.72
C MET A 154 15.45 5.53 -7.88
N ASN A 155 16.17 5.39 -8.99
CA ASN A 155 17.32 6.26 -9.33
C ASN A 155 16.94 7.39 -10.28
N GLU A 156 15.87 7.20 -11.05
CA GLU A 156 15.28 8.19 -11.94
C GLU A 156 13.89 8.54 -11.43
N LEU A 157 13.53 9.82 -11.54
CA LEU A 157 12.22 10.29 -11.11
C LEU A 157 11.14 9.81 -12.08
N ASP A 158 10.19 9.03 -11.55
CA ASP A 158 8.91 8.73 -12.18
C ASP A 158 7.78 9.37 -11.36
N GLU A 159 7.30 10.53 -11.81
CA GLU A 159 6.26 11.29 -11.10
C GLU A 159 4.95 10.50 -10.95
N ALA A 160 4.59 9.69 -11.95
CA ALA A 160 3.36 8.90 -11.92
C ALA A 160 3.46 7.78 -10.89
N ARG A 161 4.63 7.13 -10.79
CA ARG A 161 4.92 6.13 -9.75
C ARG A 161 4.92 6.73 -8.36
N VAL A 162 5.49 7.92 -8.18
CA VAL A 162 5.46 8.64 -6.89
C VAL A 162 4.02 8.94 -6.48
N VAL A 163 3.21 9.53 -7.36
CA VAL A 163 1.79 9.82 -7.08
C VAL A 163 1.03 8.53 -6.76
N ARG A 164 1.25 7.46 -7.54
CA ARG A 164 0.59 6.17 -7.30
C ARG A 164 0.93 5.61 -5.92
N PHE A 165 2.20 5.66 -5.51
CA PHE A 165 2.60 5.21 -4.17
C PHE A 165 1.93 6.06 -3.09
N VAL A 166 1.96 7.38 -3.23
CA VAL A 166 1.33 8.32 -2.27
C VAL A 166 -0.16 8.02 -2.12
N GLU A 167 -0.92 7.98 -3.22
CA GLU A 167 -2.37 7.76 -3.17
C GLU A 167 -2.75 6.35 -2.69
N THR A 168 -1.86 5.37 -2.85
CA THR A 168 -2.14 4.00 -2.39
C THR A 168 -2.05 3.90 -0.86
N TYR A 169 -1.16 4.66 -0.22
CA TYR A 169 -0.83 4.44 1.19
C TYR A 169 -1.19 5.58 2.13
N ARG A 170 -1.32 6.83 1.65
CA ARG A 170 -1.67 7.95 2.51
C ARG A 170 -3.02 7.73 3.21
N GLY A 171 -3.08 8.05 4.50
CA GLY A 171 -4.27 7.96 5.32
C GLY A 171 -4.65 6.55 5.80
N ILE A 172 -3.82 5.53 5.53
CA ILE A 172 -3.97 4.22 6.16
C ILE A 172 -3.30 4.27 7.53
N ASP A 173 -4.08 4.49 8.59
CA ASP A 173 -3.59 4.56 9.96
C ASP A 173 -3.21 3.16 10.50
N HIS A 174 -2.11 3.10 11.26
CA HIS A 174 -1.52 1.88 11.78
C HIS A 174 -1.38 1.86 13.30
N HIS A 175 -2.00 2.82 14.02
CA HIS A 175 -2.13 2.73 15.46
C HIS A 175 -2.88 1.45 15.83
N ARG A 176 -2.31 0.68 16.75
CA ARG A 176 -2.93 -0.53 17.31
C ARG A 176 -3.11 -0.42 18.81
#